data_AF-A0A2M9V6X3-F1
#
_entry.id   AF-A0A2M9V6X3-F1
#
_cell.length_a   1.000
_cell.length_b   1.000
_cell.length_c   1.000
_cell.angle_alpha   90.00
_cell.angle_beta   90.00
_cell.angle_gamma   90.00
#
_symmetry.space_group_name_H-M   'P 1'
#
loop_
_entity.id
_entity.type
_entity.pdbx_description
1 polymer ?
#
loop_
_entity_poly.entity_id
_entity_poly.type
_entity_poly.pdbx_seq_one_letter_code
_entity_poly.pdbx_strand_id
1 'polypeptide(L)'
;MKQEELIESIYGCLDRIENKVNGLSISQSENGNSEVNNSVNEFSLQELKQDLNAVKTEFKRTSEGLASIKCDTANLLNRASTPDKFVETLSALRNEYRQNRKQQTDSSDKIMEMMSDIKAIQTQETEELKSLLRATDENIKGGIYNESHHSFSIESPFIFWGFSGMFAAIVVLAVALYFVRQPNYERIDNDLKYRYIKMKGEASPKLIENLENIFELNRDNNKIRQMRKDVKAYEEAVRKRAALAEQARLKEQAAKEQENKATSIKGKPIQSDKLKK
;
A
#
# COMPACT_ATOMS: atom_id res chain seq x y z
N MET A 1 7.07 25.65 44.58
CA MET A 1 7.21 24.27 45.09
C MET A 1 8.65 23.88 44.91
N LYS A 2 9.33 23.62 46.03
CA LYS A 2 10.79 23.72 46.13
C LYS A 2 11.41 22.39 45.70
N GLN A 3 12.47 22.44 44.89
CA GLN A 3 13.19 21.28 44.37
C GLN A 3 13.64 20.29 45.47
N GLU A 4 13.78 20.78 46.71
CA GLU A 4 14.06 20.01 47.92
C GLU A 4 12.94 19.02 48.28
N GLU A 5 11.66 19.38 48.15
CA GLU A 5 10.52 18.47 48.41
C GLU A 5 10.49 17.30 47.42
N LEU A 6 10.89 17.54 46.17
CA LEU A 6 10.94 16.51 45.14
C LEU A 6 12.04 15.48 45.45
N ILE A 7 13.20 15.95 45.91
CA ILE A 7 14.34 15.09 46.25
C ILE A 7 14.01 14.24 47.48
N GLU A 8 13.44 14.84 48.52
CA GLU A 8 13.05 14.12 49.75
C GLU A 8 11.97 13.07 49.47
N SER A 9 11.01 13.38 48.60
CA SER A 9 9.99 12.43 48.14
C SER A 9 10.60 11.22 47.41
N ILE A 10 11.58 11.46 46.53
CA ILE A 10 12.26 10.39 45.78
C ILE A 10 13.09 9.50 46.71
N TYR A 11 13.84 10.06 47.66
CA TYR A 11 14.61 9.27 48.63
C TYR A 11 13.72 8.45 49.56
N GLY A 12 12.58 9.00 50.00
CA GLY A 12 11.62 8.26 50.81
C GLY A 12 10.96 7.09 50.07
N CYS A 13 10.79 7.21 48.74
CA CYS A 13 10.31 6.10 47.92
C CYS A 13 11.36 4.98 47.80
N LEU A 14 12.64 5.32 47.65
CA LEU A 14 13.75 4.35 47.57
C LEU A 14 13.89 3.54 48.86
N ASP A 15 13.86 4.18 50.03
CA ASP A 15 13.98 3.51 51.33
C ASP A 15 12.85 2.50 51.59
N ARG A 16 11.62 2.82 51.16
CA ARG A 16 10.48 1.88 51.24
C ARG A 16 10.64 0.67 50.32
N ILE A 17 11.24 0.85 49.15
CA ILE A 17 11.49 -0.24 48.20
C ILE A 17 12.60 -1.14 48.76
N GLU A 18 13.69 -0.56 49.26
CA GLU A 18 14.80 -1.30 49.85
C GLU A 18 14.34 -2.16 51.05
N ASN A 19 13.53 -1.58 51.95
CA ASN A 19 12.96 -2.33 53.07
C ASN A 19 12.01 -3.46 52.62
N LYS A 20 11.22 -3.27 51.56
CA LYS A 20 10.37 -4.34 51.00
C LYS A 20 11.17 -5.45 50.34
N VAL A 21 12.25 -5.12 49.64
CA VAL A 21 13.15 -6.10 49.00
C VAL A 21 13.86 -6.94 50.06
N ASN A 22 14.36 -6.31 51.12
CA ASN A 22 14.99 -7.03 52.23
C ASN A 22 14.00 -7.94 52.98
N GLY A 23 12.74 -7.52 53.12
CA GLY A 23 11.67 -8.38 53.68
C GLY A 23 11.31 -9.59 52.81
N LEU A 24 11.33 -9.44 51.48
CA LEU A 24 11.08 -10.53 50.53
C LEU A 24 12.22 -11.57 50.52
N SER A 25 13.48 -11.12 50.65
CA SER A 25 14.66 -12.01 50.71
C SER A 25 14.69 -12.92 51.94
N ILE A 26 14.01 -12.55 53.03
CA ILE A 26 13.95 -13.35 54.28
C ILE A 26 12.79 -14.37 54.25
N SER A 27 11.81 -14.20 53.36
CA SER A 27 10.56 -14.98 53.37
C SER A 27 10.60 -16.27 52.53
N GLN A 28 11.72 -16.60 51.88
CA GLN A 28 11.81 -17.73 50.94
C GLN A 28 12.55 -18.97 51.48
N SER A 29 12.74 -19.07 52.80
CA SER A 29 13.34 -20.24 53.46
C SER A 29 12.39 -20.88 54.47
N GLU A 30 11.19 -21.27 54.06
CA GLU A 30 10.44 -22.32 54.77
C GLU A 30 9.51 -23.09 53.83
N ASN A 31 9.78 -24.40 53.73
CA ASN A 31 8.98 -25.48 53.15
C ASN A 31 8.83 -25.66 51.62
N GLY A 32 9.43 -26.76 51.13
CA GLY A 32 8.72 -27.71 50.26
C GLY A 32 9.06 -27.73 48.77
N ASN A 33 10.02 -28.60 48.40
CA ASN A 33 10.16 -29.37 47.16
C ASN A 33 9.42 -28.89 45.89
N SER A 34 10.15 -28.34 44.91
CA SER A 34 10.04 -28.79 43.51
C SER A 34 11.24 -28.30 42.70
N GLU A 35 12.01 -29.24 42.17
CA GLU A 35 12.91 -29.08 41.05
C GLU A 35 12.13 -28.46 39.87
N VAL A 36 12.60 -27.35 39.27
CA VAL A 36 12.33 -26.88 37.89
C VAL A 36 12.98 -25.48 37.67
N ASN A 37 13.94 -25.44 36.74
CA ASN A 37 14.41 -24.28 35.93
C ASN A 37 15.33 -23.20 36.56
N ASN A 38 16.61 -23.52 36.78
CA ASN A 38 17.65 -22.55 37.19
C ASN A 38 18.40 -21.82 36.03
N SER A 39 18.00 -21.95 34.76
CA SER A 39 18.73 -21.31 33.64
C SER A 39 18.18 -19.95 33.19
N VAL A 40 16.92 -19.63 33.50
CA VAL A 40 16.27 -18.36 33.07
C VAL A 40 16.57 -17.23 34.06
N ASN A 41 16.83 -17.56 35.33
CA ASN A 41 17.02 -16.58 36.39
C ASN A 41 18.43 -15.94 36.41
N GLU A 42 19.44 -16.62 35.88
CA GLU A 42 20.83 -16.13 35.88
C GLU A 42 21.07 -15.10 34.76
N PHE A 43 20.43 -15.26 33.61
CA PHE A 43 20.52 -14.34 32.47
C PHE A 43 19.92 -12.96 32.79
N SER A 44 18.72 -12.92 33.38
CA SER A 44 18.07 -11.66 33.77
C SER A 44 18.81 -10.92 34.90
N LEU A 45 19.47 -11.65 35.80
CA LEU A 45 20.30 -11.05 36.86
C LEU A 45 21.58 -10.42 36.28
N GLN A 46 22.15 -11.04 35.24
CA GLN A 46 23.32 -10.52 34.55
C GLN A 46 23.00 -9.24 33.76
N GLU A 47 21.86 -9.20 33.08
CA GLU A 47 21.37 -8.01 32.35
C GLU A 47 21.12 -6.83 33.30
N LEU A 48 20.45 -7.07 34.44
CA LEU A 48 20.20 -6.04 35.44
C LEU A 48 21.51 -5.49 36.04
N LYS A 49 22.51 -6.37 36.26
CA LYS A 49 23.84 -5.96 36.72
C LYS A 49 24.56 -5.09 35.67
N GLN A 50 24.34 -5.35 34.39
CA GLN A 50 24.92 -4.56 33.31
C GLN A 50 24.29 -3.16 33.24
N ASP A 51 22.96 -3.09 33.31
CA ASP A 51 22.21 -1.83 33.29
C ASP A 51 22.54 -0.94 34.49
N LEU A 52 22.66 -1.53 35.69
CA LEU A 52 23.02 -0.78 36.89
C LEU A 52 24.42 -0.14 36.79
N ASN A 53 25.36 -0.83 36.16
CA ASN A 53 26.70 -0.29 35.94
C ASN A 53 26.70 0.83 34.88
N ALA A 54 25.85 0.73 33.86
CA ALA A 54 25.66 1.79 32.87
C ALA A 54 25.10 3.06 33.54
N VAL A 55 24.04 2.93 34.34
CA VAL A 55 23.42 4.05 35.07
C VAL A 55 24.41 4.68 36.06
N LYS A 56 25.19 3.88 36.78
CA LYS A 56 26.23 4.38 37.70
C LYS A 56 27.26 5.24 36.97
N THR A 57 27.62 4.86 35.74
CA THR A 57 28.60 5.58 34.92
C THR A 57 28.03 6.89 34.42
N GLU A 58 26.76 6.91 34.00
CA GLU A 58 26.09 8.15 33.61
C GLU A 58 25.93 9.11 34.78
N PHE A 59 25.51 8.60 35.94
CA PHE A 59 25.39 9.42 37.14
C PHE A 59 26.73 10.08 37.52
N LYS A 60 27.83 9.31 37.48
CA LYS A 60 29.18 9.85 37.72
C LYS A 60 29.51 10.99 36.75
N ARG A 61 29.25 10.80 35.45
CA ARG A 61 29.46 11.82 34.41
C ARG A 61 28.64 13.08 34.67
N THR A 62 27.37 12.93 35.06
CA THR A 62 26.52 14.09 35.39
C THR A 62 26.98 14.82 36.65
N SER A 63 27.48 14.11 37.66
CA SER A 63 28.02 14.72 38.88
C SER A 63 29.29 15.53 38.60
N GLU A 64 30.16 15.01 37.72
CA GLU A 64 31.39 15.69 37.28
C GLU A 64 31.06 16.94 36.45
N GLY A 65 30.07 16.87 35.55
CA GLY A 65 29.59 18.01 34.79
C GLY A 65 29.02 19.13 35.68
N LEU A 66 28.26 18.76 36.71
CA LEU A 66 27.70 19.72 37.67
C LEU A 66 28.79 20.43 38.49
N ALA A 67 29.85 19.71 38.86
CA ALA A 67 31.00 20.29 39.55
C ALA A 67 31.73 21.34 38.70
N SER A 68 31.88 21.08 37.38
CA SER A 68 32.50 22.03 36.44
C SER A 68 31.69 23.33 36.33
N ILE A 69 30.36 23.22 36.13
CA ILE A 69 29.46 24.39 35.99
C ILE A 69 29.50 25.27 37.25
N LYS A 70 29.55 24.64 38.43
CA LYS A 70 29.65 25.37 39.70
C LYS A 70 30.97 26.15 39.80
N CYS A 71 32.08 25.56 39.35
CA CYS A 71 33.38 26.22 39.34
C CYS A 71 33.42 27.41 38.37
N ASP A 72 32.84 27.25 37.18
CA ASP A 72 32.75 28.33 36.18
C ASP A 72 31.89 29.50 36.67
N THR A 73 30.78 29.20 37.36
CA THR A 73 29.91 30.21 37.95
C THR A 73 30.63 31.01 39.05
N ALA A 74 31.41 30.34 39.90
CA ALA A 74 32.20 31.01 40.94
C ALA A 74 33.33 31.88 40.34
N ASN A 75 33.96 31.44 39.25
CA ASN A 75 34.98 32.21 38.54
C ASN A 75 34.42 33.45 37.84
N LEU A 76 33.21 33.38 37.26
CA LEU A 76 32.53 34.56 36.69
C LEU A 76 32.19 35.59 37.77
N LEU A 77 31.74 35.15 38.94
CA LEU A 77 31.36 36.02 40.04
C LEU A 77 32.58 36.78 40.62
N ASN A 78 33.74 36.13 40.71
CA ASN A 78 34.98 36.74 41.21
C ASN A 78 35.61 37.76 40.24
N ARG A 79 35.29 37.71 38.94
CA ARG A 79 35.88 38.58 37.91
C ARG A 79 35.12 39.90 37.71
N ALA A 80 33.93 40.07 38.28
CA ALA A 80 33.02 41.18 37.99
C ALA A 80 33.14 42.42 38.92
N SER A 81 34.33 42.69 39.48
CA SER A 81 34.52 43.80 40.44
C SER A 81 34.81 45.16 39.78
N THR A 82 33.90 45.68 38.91
CA THR A 82 33.84 47.14 38.60
C THR A 82 32.38 47.61 38.35
N PRO A 83 31.88 48.63 39.06
CA PRO A 83 30.44 48.96 39.11
C PRO A 83 29.86 49.72 37.89
N ASP A 84 30.64 50.50 37.13
CA ASP A 84 30.07 51.36 36.07
C ASP A 84 29.57 50.57 34.83
N LYS A 85 30.33 49.57 34.38
CA LYS A 85 29.95 48.73 33.23
C LYS A 85 28.75 47.83 33.53
N PHE A 86 28.53 47.48 34.80
CA PHE A 86 27.38 46.69 35.23
C PHE A 86 26.08 47.48 35.15
N VAL A 87 26.09 48.77 35.53
CA VAL A 87 24.91 49.64 35.44
C VAL A 87 24.53 49.91 33.99
N GLU A 88 25.51 50.14 33.12
CA GLU A 88 25.27 50.35 31.70
C GLU A 88 24.71 49.09 31.02
N THR A 89 25.30 47.92 31.27
CA THR A 89 24.80 46.65 30.70
C THR A 89 23.43 46.26 31.25
N LEU A 90 23.14 46.51 32.54
CA LEU A 90 21.80 46.29 33.10
C LEU A 90 20.76 47.24 32.51
N SER A 91 21.10 48.50 32.24
CA SER A 91 20.16 49.46 31.66
C SER A 91 19.86 49.15 30.19
N ALA A 92 20.87 48.75 29.41
CA ALA A 92 20.70 48.25 28.05
C ALA A 92 19.81 46.99 28.01
N LEU A 93 20.11 45.99 28.85
CA LEU A 93 19.33 44.75 28.94
C LEU A 93 17.88 45.01 29.37
N ARG A 94 17.66 45.96 30.30
CA ARG A 94 16.31 46.34 30.75
C ARG A 94 15.51 47.01 29.64
N ASN A 95 16.14 47.82 28.81
CA ASN A 95 15.50 48.48 27.67
C ASN A 95 15.16 47.48 26.56
N GLU A 96 16.06 46.55 26.24
CA GLU A 96 15.81 45.45 25.31
C GLU A 96 14.66 44.57 25.78
N TYR A 97 14.66 44.17 27.06
CA TYR A 97 13.57 43.37 27.63
C TYR A 97 12.22 44.10 27.55
N ARG A 98 12.21 45.42 27.76
CA ARG A 98 11.00 46.26 27.65
C ARG A 98 10.53 46.40 26.20
N GLN A 99 11.44 46.52 25.24
CA GLN A 99 11.12 46.60 23.82
C GLN A 99 10.59 45.27 23.29
N ASN A 100 11.23 44.16 23.66
CA ASN A 100 10.79 42.83 23.29
C ASN A 100 9.38 42.53 23.85
N ARG A 101 9.12 42.94 25.10
CA ARG A 101 7.77 42.82 25.68
C ARG A 101 6.72 43.63 24.92
N LYS A 102 7.04 44.85 24.47
CA LYS A 102 6.13 45.68 23.65
C LYS A 102 5.89 45.06 22.27
N GLN A 103 6.93 44.50 21.64
CA GLN A 103 6.81 43.80 20.36
C GLN A 103 5.97 42.52 20.50
N GLN A 104 6.09 41.81 21.63
CA GLN A 104 5.28 40.66 21.94
C GLN A 104 3.81 41.03 22.18
N THR A 105 3.52 42.15 22.84
CA THR A 105 2.13 42.63 23.00
C THR A 105 1.54 43.10 21.67
N ASP A 106 2.28 43.88 20.87
CA ASP A 106 1.81 44.36 19.55
C ASP A 106 1.55 43.20 18.57
N SER A 107 2.40 42.16 18.60
CA SER A 107 2.15 40.95 17.81
C SER A 107 0.96 40.14 18.32
N SER A 108 0.76 40.06 19.64
CA SER A 108 -0.42 39.43 20.23
C SER A 108 -1.71 40.16 19.86
N ASP A 109 -1.72 41.49 19.87
CA ASP A 109 -2.90 42.30 19.53
C ASP A 109 -3.27 42.13 18.04
N LYS A 110 -2.28 42.12 17.14
CA LYS A 110 -2.48 41.84 15.71
C LYS A 110 -3.01 40.42 15.45
N ILE A 111 -2.56 39.43 16.20
CA ILE A 111 -3.08 38.06 16.10
C ILE A 111 -4.53 38.00 16.57
N MET A 112 -4.88 38.74 17.62
CA MET A 112 -6.25 38.79 18.13
C MET A 112 -7.21 39.49 17.15
N GLU A 113 -6.75 40.56 16.51
CA GLU A 113 -7.47 41.25 15.44
C GLU A 113 -7.71 40.33 14.25
N MET A 114 -6.67 39.65 13.76
CA MET A 114 -6.79 38.68 12.66
C MET A 114 -7.72 37.51 13.01
N MET A 115 -7.69 37.01 14.24
CA MET A 115 -8.62 35.98 14.71
C MET A 115 -10.07 36.48 14.72
N SER A 116 -10.29 37.74 15.12
CA SER A 116 -11.62 38.35 15.10
C SER A 116 -12.15 38.47 13.67
N ASP A 117 -11.31 38.90 12.73
CA ASP A 117 -11.66 39.01 11.31
C ASP A 117 -11.94 37.64 10.68
N ILE A 118 -11.10 36.63 10.93
CA ILE A 118 -11.33 35.26 10.46
C ILE A 118 -12.64 34.72 11.02
N LYS A 119 -12.95 34.99 12.29
CA LYS A 119 -14.21 34.58 12.90
C LYS A 119 -15.40 35.27 12.24
N ALA A 120 -15.28 36.56 11.92
CA ALA A 120 -16.32 37.31 11.22
C ALA A 120 -16.56 36.74 9.80
N ILE A 121 -15.49 36.49 9.04
CA ILE A 121 -15.55 35.91 7.70
C ILE A 121 -16.20 34.52 7.74
N GLN A 122 -15.79 33.65 8.65
CA GLN A 122 -16.42 32.32 8.78
C GLN A 122 -17.91 32.41 9.16
N THR A 123 -18.28 33.36 10.02
CA THR A 123 -19.69 33.56 10.39
C THR A 123 -20.51 34.06 9.19
N GLN A 124 -19.93 34.93 8.36
CA GLN A 124 -20.57 35.39 7.13
C GLN A 124 -20.73 34.25 6.12
N GLU A 125 -19.66 33.50 5.84
CA GLU A 125 -19.70 32.37 4.88
C GLU A 125 -20.68 31.29 5.32
N THR A 126 -20.77 30.99 6.62
CA THR A 126 -21.72 30.01 7.14
C THR A 126 -23.17 30.47 7.03
N GLU A 127 -23.47 31.74 7.28
CA GLU A 127 -24.82 32.28 7.10
C GLU A 127 -25.18 32.40 5.60
N GLU A 128 -24.23 32.77 4.72
CA GLU A 128 -24.45 32.75 3.27
C GLU A 128 -24.70 31.33 2.76
N LEU A 129 -23.88 30.36 3.14
CA LEU A 129 -24.06 28.95 2.77
C LEU A 129 -25.39 28.41 3.29
N LYS A 130 -25.76 28.74 4.54
CA LYS A 130 -27.05 28.37 5.13
C LYS A 130 -28.22 29.00 4.39
N SER A 131 -28.09 30.26 3.96
CA SER A 131 -29.12 30.94 3.16
C SER A 131 -29.27 30.32 1.77
N LEU A 132 -28.16 29.97 1.10
CA LEU A 132 -28.15 29.29 -0.19
C LEU A 132 -28.69 27.86 -0.08
N LEU A 133 -28.34 27.14 0.98
CA LEU A 133 -28.86 25.81 1.27
C LEU A 133 -30.35 25.85 1.54
N ARG A 134 -30.84 26.85 2.28
CA ARG A 134 -32.28 27.05 2.51
C ARG A 134 -33.02 27.46 1.25
N ALA A 135 -32.45 28.33 0.41
CA ALA A 135 -33.03 28.67 -0.89
C ALA A 135 -33.07 27.46 -1.83
N THR A 136 -32.04 26.61 -1.79
CA THR A 136 -31.98 25.35 -2.55
C THR A 136 -32.98 24.33 -2.00
N ASP A 137 -33.10 24.20 -0.68
CA ASP A 137 -34.10 23.33 -0.02
C ASP A 137 -35.53 23.80 -0.33
N GLU A 138 -35.82 25.10 -0.30
CA GLU A 138 -37.12 25.65 -0.71
C GLU A 138 -37.40 25.45 -2.21
N ASN A 139 -36.39 25.57 -3.09
CA ASN A 139 -36.54 25.26 -4.52
C ASN A 139 -36.71 23.76 -4.79
N ILE A 140 -36.01 22.90 -4.06
CA ILE A 140 -36.17 21.45 -4.12
C ILE A 140 -37.57 21.09 -3.61
N LYS A 141 -38.00 21.63 -2.46
CA LYS A 141 -39.32 21.40 -1.89
C LYS A 141 -40.43 21.97 -2.77
N GLY A 142 -40.22 23.09 -3.45
CA GLY A 142 -41.14 23.67 -4.43
C GLY A 142 -41.16 22.93 -5.77
N GLY A 143 -40.03 22.34 -6.19
CA GLY A 143 -39.88 21.56 -7.41
C GLY A 143 -40.33 20.10 -7.30
N ILE A 144 -40.25 19.49 -6.10
CA ILE A 144 -40.72 18.12 -5.81
C ILE A 144 -42.25 18.01 -5.84
N TYR A 145 -43.02 19.11 -5.83
CA TYR A 145 -44.47 19.03 -6.09
C TYR A 145 -44.84 18.99 -7.59
N ASN A 146 -43.87 19.13 -8.49
CA ASN A 146 -44.05 18.89 -9.93
C ASN A 146 -43.27 17.65 -10.40
N GLU A 147 -42.79 16.83 -9.48
CA GLU A 147 -42.38 15.49 -9.83
C GLU A 147 -43.65 14.69 -10.05
N SER A 148 -43.87 14.26 -11.30
CA SER A 148 -44.84 13.22 -11.60
C SER A 148 -44.34 11.94 -10.92
N HIS A 149 -44.54 11.85 -9.61
CA HIS A 149 -44.43 10.62 -8.88
C HIS A 149 -45.38 9.66 -9.57
N HIS A 150 -44.84 8.73 -10.34
CA HIS A 150 -45.55 7.50 -10.65
C HIS A 150 -45.62 6.70 -9.36
N SER A 151 -46.40 7.19 -8.40
CA SER A 151 -46.95 6.35 -7.34
C SER A 151 -47.92 5.41 -8.04
N PHE A 152 -47.41 4.25 -8.45
CA PHE A 152 -48.28 3.14 -8.76
C PHE A 152 -48.93 2.73 -7.43
N SER A 153 -50.09 3.31 -7.12
CA SER A 153 -50.97 2.78 -6.08
C SER A 153 -51.43 1.40 -6.55
N ILE A 154 -50.71 0.37 -6.10
CA ILE A 154 -51.08 -1.03 -6.27
C ILE A 154 -52.23 -1.33 -5.29
N GLU A 155 -53.35 -0.64 -5.45
CA GLU A 155 -54.51 -0.77 -4.57
C GLU A 155 -55.51 -1.82 -5.10
N SER A 156 -55.29 -2.29 -6.34
CA SER A 156 -56.06 -3.38 -6.95
C SER A 156 -55.26 -4.68 -6.98
N PRO A 157 -55.79 -5.79 -6.42
CA PRO A 157 -55.12 -7.10 -6.44
C PRO A 157 -54.83 -7.61 -7.85
N PHE A 158 -55.63 -7.19 -8.84
CA PHE A 158 -55.44 -7.55 -10.25
C PHE A 158 -54.17 -6.94 -10.85
N ILE A 159 -53.84 -5.70 -10.47
CA ILE A 159 -52.65 -4.99 -10.97
C ILE A 159 -51.38 -5.61 -10.40
N PHE A 160 -51.38 -5.93 -9.10
CA PHE A 160 -50.28 -6.64 -8.45
C PHE A 160 -49.97 -7.98 -9.13
N TRP A 161 -51.02 -8.76 -9.43
CA TRP A 161 -50.86 -10.05 -10.11
C TRP A 161 -50.32 -9.89 -11.53
N GLY A 162 -50.74 -8.84 -12.24
CA GLY A 162 -50.20 -8.49 -13.56
C GLY A 162 -48.70 -8.19 -13.54
N PHE A 163 -48.25 -7.35 -12.61
CA PHE A 163 -46.82 -7.05 -12.44
C PHE A 163 -46.03 -8.28 -11.99
N SER A 164 -46.58 -9.08 -11.07
CA SER A 164 -45.98 -10.34 -10.64
C SER A 164 -45.81 -11.31 -11.81
N GLY A 165 -46.82 -11.40 -12.68
CA GLY A 165 -46.77 -12.22 -13.90
C GLY A 165 -45.72 -11.72 -14.91
N MET A 166 -45.65 -10.40 -15.15
CA MET A 166 -44.62 -9.82 -16.00
C MET A 166 -43.21 -10.04 -15.45
N PHE A 167 -43.01 -9.85 -14.14
CA PHE A 167 -41.73 -10.11 -13.50
C PHE A 167 -41.33 -11.58 -13.63
N ALA A 168 -42.26 -12.51 -13.38
CA ALA A 168 -42.01 -13.94 -13.58
C ALA A 168 -41.64 -14.25 -15.04
N ALA A 169 -42.33 -13.66 -16.02
CA ALA A 169 -42.02 -13.81 -17.43
C ALA A 169 -40.62 -13.28 -17.77
N ILE A 170 -40.24 -12.11 -17.24
CA ILE A 170 -38.89 -11.54 -17.41
C ILE A 170 -37.83 -12.46 -16.81
N VAL A 171 -38.06 -13.01 -15.61
CA VAL A 171 -37.13 -13.95 -14.97
C VAL A 171 -36.98 -15.23 -15.80
N VAL A 172 -38.08 -15.81 -16.28
CA VAL A 172 -38.05 -16.98 -17.16
C VAL A 172 -37.29 -16.66 -18.45
N LEU A 173 -37.53 -15.49 -19.06
CA LEU A 173 -36.82 -15.05 -20.25
C LEU A 173 -35.33 -14.85 -19.97
N ALA A 174 -34.97 -14.27 -18.83
CA ALA A 174 -33.58 -14.09 -18.39
C ALA A 174 -32.87 -15.43 -18.19
N VAL A 175 -33.54 -16.42 -17.58
CA VAL A 175 -33.02 -17.78 -17.44
C VAL A 175 -32.87 -18.46 -18.81
N ALA A 176 -33.85 -18.33 -19.70
CA ALA A 176 -33.75 -18.86 -21.05
C ALA A 176 -32.57 -18.24 -21.83
N LEU A 177 -32.40 -16.92 -21.74
CA LEU A 177 -31.26 -16.21 -22.32
C LEU A 177 -29.92 -16.62 -21.67
N TYR A 178 -29.91 -16.90 -20.36
CA TYR A 178 -28.74 -17.43 -19.67
C TYR A 178 -28.33 -18.80 -20.22
N PHE A 179 -29.29 -19.70 -20.46
CA PHE A 179 -29.03 -21.01 -21.08
C PHE A 179 -28.59 -20.89 -22.54
N VAL A 180 -29.17 -19.98 -23.33
CA VAL A 180 -28.73 -19.72 -24.72
C VAL A 180 -27.32 -19.12 -24.75
N ARG A 181 -26.97 -18.29 -23.77
CA ARG A 181 -25.64 -17.67 -23.66
C ARG A 181 -24.62 -18.57 -22.99
N GLN A 182 -25.04 -19.68 -22.37
CA GLN A 182 -24.11 -20.67 -21.86
C GLN A 182 -23.27 -21.18 -23.04
N PRO A 183 -21.94 -21.02 -23.02
CA PRO A 183 -21.12 -21.52 -24.11
C PRO A 183 -21.35 -23.03 -24.21
N ASN A 184 -21.63 -23.53 -25.41
CA ASN A 184 -21.77 -24.96 -25.69
C ASN A 184 -20.43 -25.64 -25.39
N TYR A 185 -20.23 -26.05 -24.13
CA TYR A 185 -19.00 -26.68 -23.65
C TYR A 185 -18.68 -27.92 -24.48
N GLU A 186 -19.70 -28.64 -24.95
CA GLU A 186 -19.55 -29.76 -25.88
C GLU A 186 -18.83 -29.37 -27.17
N ARG A 187 -19.14 -28.22 -27.77
CA ARG A 187 -18.47 -27.76 -28.99
C ARG A 187 -17.01 -27.41 -28.74
N ILE A 188 -16.74 -26.72 -27.64
CA ILE A 188 -15.38 -26.30 -27.25
C ILE A 188 -14.53 -27.53 -26.90
N ASP A 189 -15.12 -28.49 -26.21
CA ASP A 189 -14.45 -29.71 -25.78
C ASP A 189 -14.20 -30.63 -26.98
N ASN A 190 -15.17 -30.79 -27.90
CA ASN A 190 -15.00 -31.56 -29.13
C ASN A 190 -13.94 -30.96 -30.06
N ASP A 191 -13.90 -29.63 -30.20
CA ASP A 191 -12.86 -28.95 -30.96
C ASP A 191 -11.46 -29.20 -30.37
N LEU A 192 -11.33 -29.19 -29.04
CA LEU A 192 -10.08 -29.50 -28.36
C LEU A 192 -9.69 -30.98 -28.52
N LYS A 193 -10.63 -31.92 -28.37
CA LYS A 193 -10.41 -33.35 -28.62
C LYS A 193 -9.85 -33.56 -30.03
N TYR A 194 -10.47 -32.96 -31.04
CA TYR A 194 -10.03 -33.06 -32.44
C TYR A 194 -8.62 -32.50 -32.66
N ARG A 195 -8.34 -31.29 -32.17
CA ARG A 195 -7.00 -30.67 -32.31
C ARG A 195 -5.92 -31.47 -31.59
N TYR A 196 -6.23 -32.06 -30.44
CA TYR A 196 -5.30 -32.92 -29.71
C TYR A 196 -4.98 -34.22 -30.47
N ILE A 197 -6.00 -34.88 -31.03
CA ILE A 197 -5.80 -36.06 -31.87
C ILE A 197 -4.95 -35.70 -33.09
N LYS A 198 -5.25 -34.57 -33.75
CA LYS A 198 -4.47 -34.07 -34.89
C LYS A 198 -3.02 -33.77 -34.53
N MET A 199 -2.76 -33.28 -33.32
CA MET A 199 -1.41 -33.07 -32.80
C MET A 199 -0.67 -34.40 -32.56
N LYS A 200 -1.36 -35.41 -32.00
CA LYS A 200 -0.76 -36.73 -31.74
C LYS A 200 -0.50 -37.52 -33.02
N GLY A 201 -1.19 -37.19 -34.11
CA GLY A 201 -0.98 -37.78 -35.43
C GLY A 201 -1.60 -39.17 -35.60
N GLU A 202 -2.27 -39.68 -34.57
CA GLU A 202 -2.97 -40.97 -34.59
C GLU A 202 -4.25 -40.91 -33.76
N ALA A 203 -5.30 -41.58 -34.25
CA ALA A 203 -6.57 -41.75 -33.55
C ALA A 203 -6.64 -43.15 -32.92
N SER A 204 -5.72 -43.42 -31.98
CA SER A 204 -5.66 -44.71 -31.29
C SER A 204 -6.92 -44.91 -30.42
N PRO A 205 -7.53 -46.11 -30.37
CA PRO A 205 -8.67 -46.38 -29.50
C PRO A 205 -8.42 -46.03 -28.04
N LYS A 206 -7.20 -46.31 -27.53
CA LYS A 206 -6.79 -45.96 -26.16
C LYS A 206 -6.72 -44.44 -25.93
N LEU A 207 -6.35 -43.68 -26.95
CA LEU A 207 -6.31 -42.22 -26.89
C LEU A 207 -7.73 -41.65 -26.82
N ILE A 208 -8.63 -42.19 -27.64
CA ILE A 208 -10.05 -41.79 -27.67
C ILE A 208 -10.72 -42.13 -26.35
N GLU A 209 -10.52 -43.34 -25.82
CA GLU A 209 -11.04 -43.75 -24.50
C GLU A 209 -10.54 -42.83 -23.38
N ASN A 210 -9.24 -42.48 -23.38
CA ASN A 210 -8.70 -41.54 -22.40
C ASN A 210 -9.28 -40.12 -22.55
N LEU A 211 -9.53 -39.66 -23.77
CA LEU A 211 -10.19 -38.38 -24.05
C LEU A 211 -11.65 -38.39 -23.57
N GLU A 212 -12.41 -39.45 -23.85
CA GLU A 212 -13.78 -39.61 -23.34
C GLU A 212 -13.79 -39.65 -21.81
N ASN A 213 -12.82 -40.34 -21.20
CA ASN A 213 -12.70 -40.36 -19.76
C ASN A 213 -12.40 -38.96 -19.16
N ILE A 214 -11.47 -38.20 -19.75
CA ILE A 214 -11.08 -36.87 -19.26
C ILE A 214 -12.16 -35.81 -19.46
N PHE A 215 -13.02 -35.94 -20.47
CA PHE A 215 -14.02 -34.92 -20.81
C PHE A 215 -15.44 -35.28 -20.38
N GLU A 216 -15.79 -36.56 -20.32
CA GLU A 216 -17.15 -37.03 -20.05
C GLU A 216 -17.24 -37.80 -18.73
N LEU A 217 -16.58 -38.96 -18.61
CA LEU A 217 -16.76 -39.86 -17.46
C LEU A 217 -16.16 -39.30 -16.15
N ASN A 218 -14.92 -38.83 -16.21
CA ASN A 218 -14.15 -38.31 -15.07
C ASN A 218 -13.54 -36.96 -15.44
N ARG A 219 -14.39 -35.94 -15.53
CA ARG A 219 -13.99 -34.62 -16.03
C ARG A 219 -12.83 -34.03 -15.21
N ASP A 220 -11.66 -33.94 -15.83
CA ASP A 220 -10.44 -33.42 -15.19
C ASP A 220 -10.00 -32.10 -15.84
N ASN A 221 -10.41 -30.99 -15.23
CA ASN A 221 -10.10 -29.64 -15.70
C ASN A 221 -8.59 -29.34 -15.76
N ASN A 222 -7.78 -29.99 -14.92
CA ASN A 222 -6.33 -29.78 -14.95
C ASN A 222 -5.72 -30.44 -16.18
N LYS A 223 -6.13 -31.67 -16.50
CA LYS A 223 -5.71 -32.36 -17.73
C LYS A 223 -6.21 -31.65 -18.98
N ILE A 224 -7.46 -31.18 -18.99
CA ILE A 224 -8.00 -30.39 -20.11
C ILE A 224 -7.18 -29.11 -20.31
N ARG A 225 -6.80 -28.42 -19.23
CA ARG A 225 -5.94 -27.22 -19.31
C ARG A 225 -4.55 -27.54 -19.84
N GLN A 226 -3.97 -28.66 -19.42
CA GLN A 226 -2.68 -29.12 -19.93
C GLN A 226 -2.76 -29.42 -21.43
N MET A 227 -3.81 -30.14 -21.84
CA MET A 227 -4.10 -30.45 -23.24
C MET A 227 -4.17 -29.20 -24.12
N ARG A 228 -4.87 -28.14 -23.66
CA ARG A 228 -4.91 -26.85 -24.37
C ARG A 228 -3.53 -26.23 -24.56
N LYS A 229 -2.67 -26.31 -23.54
CA LYS A 229 -1.30 -25.78 -23.62
C LYS A 229 -0.47 -26.56 -24.62
N ASP A 230 -0.55 -27.90 -24.58
CA ASP A 230 0.19 -28.78 -25.48
C ASP A 230 -0.21 -28.53 -26.94
N VAL A 231 -1.52 -28.49 -27.23
CA VAL A 231 -2.06 -28.17 -28.56
C VAL A 231 -1.56 -26.80 -29.04
N LYS A 232 -1.67 -25.77 -28.19
CA LYS A 232 -1.24 -24.42 -28.54
C LYS A 232 0.26 -24.38 -28.86
N ALA A 233 1.10 -25.02 -28.06
CA ALA A 233 2.54 -25.08 -28.29
C ALA A 233 2.88 -25.78 -29.61
N TYR A 234 2.19 -26.89 -29.91
CA TYR A 234 2.36 -27.60 -31.18
C TYR A 234 1.95 -26.74 -32.38
N GLU A 235 0.78 -26.12 -32.35
CA GLU A 235 0.29 -25.25 -33.44
C GLU A 235 1.24 -24.07 -33.69
N GLU A 236 1.77 -23.47 -32.64
CA GLU A 236 2.78 -22.41 -32.75
C GLU A 236 4.10 -22.91 -33.37
N ALA A 237 4.56 -24.10 -32.96
CA ALA A 237 5.76 -24.71 -33.52
C ALA A 237 5.58 -25.05 -35.02
N VAL A 238 4.42 -25.60 -35.39
CA VAL A 238 4.07 -25.91 -36.79
C VAL A 238 4.02 -24.62 -37.61
N ARG A 239 3.39 -23.55 -37.09
CA ARG A 239 3.33 -22.25 -37.78
C ARG A 239 4.72 -21.65 -38.01
N LYS A 240 5.59 -21.69 -36.98
CA LYS A 240 6.98 -21.21 -37.10
C LYS A 240 7.77 -22.02 -38.13
N ARG A 241 7.65 -23.35 -38.13
CA ARG A 241 8.31 -24.21 -39.12
C ARG A 241 7.82 -23.92 -40.53
N ALA A 242 6.51 -23.75 -40.73
CA ALA A 242 5.94 -23.40 -42.02
C ALA A 242 6.45 -22.03 -42.52
N ALA A 243 6.53 -21.03 -41.63
CA ALA A 243 7.07 -19.71 -41.98
C ALA A 243 8.55 -19.76 -42.38
N LEU A 244 9.37 -20.53 -41.64
CA LEU A 244 10.78 -20.72 -41.96
C LEU A 244 10.97 -21.48 -43.29
N ALA A 245 10.15 -22.50 -43.54
CA ALA A 245 10.17 -23.24 -44.79
C ALA A 245 9.81 -22.34 -45.98
N GLU A 246 8.80 -21.49 -45.85
CA GLU A 246 8.43 -20.55 -46.91
C GLU A 246 9.53 -19.50 -47.15
N GLN A 247 10.15 -19.00 -46.08
CA GLN A 247 11.30 -18.09 -46.22
C GLN A 247 12.48 -18.76 -46.93
N ALA A 248 12.76 -20.04 -46.63
CA ALA A 248 13.80 -20.80 -47.31
C ALA A 248 13.49 -20.97 -48.81
N ARG A 249 12.22 -21.30 -49.14
CA ARG A 249 11.75 -21.42 -50.53
C ARG A 249 11.94 -20.12 -51.33
N LEU A 250 11.60 -18.97 -50.73
CA LEU A 250 11.80 -17.66 -51.36
C LEU A 250 13.28 -17.32 -51.59
N LYS A 251 14.15 -17.64 -50.61
CA LYS A 251 15.60 -17.43 -50.76
C LYS A 251 16.20 -18.32 -51.84
N GLU A 252 15.78 -19.58 -51.93
CA GLU A 252 16.21 -20.50 -52.98
C GLU A 252 15.76 -20.00 -54.37
N GLN A 253 14.53 -19.51 -54.49
CA GLN A 253 14.02 -18.93 -55.74
C GLN A 253 14.82 -17.70 -56.16
N ALA A 254 15.16 -16.81 -55.22
CA ALA A 254 16.01 -15.64 -55.48
C ALA A 254 17.43 -16.03 -55.90
N ALA A 255 18.03 -17.05 -55.27
CA ALA A 255 19.35 -17.56 -55.63
C ALA A 255 19.36 -18.14 -57.06
N LYS A 256 18.36 -18.94 -57.42
CA LYS A 256 18.20 -19.48 -58.79
C LYS A 256 18.03 -18.37 -59.84
N GLU A 257 17.28 -17.32 -59.51
CA GLU A 257 17.13 -16.18 -60.42
C GLU A 257 18.46 -15.43 -60.64
N GLN A 258 19.24 -15.21 -59.57
CA GLN A 258 20.57 -14.61 -59.66
C GLN A 258 21.54 -15.47 -60.48
N GLU A 259 21.53 -16.78 -60.28
CA GLU A 259 22.32 -17.73 -61.07
C GLU A 259 21.96 -17.68 -62.56
N ASN A 260 20.67 -17.67 -62.89
CA ASN A 260 20.20 -17.52 -64.27
C ASN A 260 20.63 -16.18 -64.89
N LYS A 261 20.62 -15.08 -64.13
CA LYS A 261 21.13 -13.78 -64.60
C LYS A 261 22.64 -13.82 -64.84
N ALA A 262 23.40 -14.41 -63.92
CA ALA A 262 24.86 -14.53 -64.05
C ALA A 262 25.27 -15.38 -65.26
N THR A 263 24.58 -16.50 -65.50
CA THR A 263 24.81 -17.35 -66.68
C THR A 263 24.41 -16.65 -67.98
N SER A 264 23.34 -15.86 -67.99
CA SER A 264 22.94 -15.04 -69.15
C SER A 264 23.98 -13.95 -69.49
N ILE A 265 24.59 -13.31 -68.49
CA ILE A 265 25.67 -12.33 -68.71
C ILE A 265 26.91 -13.01 -69.29
N LYS A 266 27.29 -14.18 -68.76
CA LYS A 266 28.45 -14.95 -69.25
C LYS A 266 28.28 -15.48 -70.68
N GLY A 267 27.03 -15.73 -71.10
CA GLY A 267 26.70 -16.23 -72.44
C GLY A 267 26.61 -15.17 -73.54
N LYS A 268 26.69 -13.87 -73.23
CA LYS A 268 26.72 -12.82 -74.26
C LYS A 268 28.13 -12.70 -74.87
N PRO A 269 28.32 -12.90 -76.18
CA PRO A 269 29.62 -12.73 -76.81
C PRO A 269 30.03 -11.25 -76.74
N ILE A 270 31.30 -11.02 -76.38
CA ILE A 270 31.93 -9.69 -76.47
C ILE A 270 32.01 -9.36 -77.97
N GLN A 271 31.21 -8.41 -78.45
CA GLN A 271 31.47 -7.78 -79.73
C GLN A 271 32.77 -6.99 -79.58
N SER A 272 33.88 -7.60 -79.96
CA SER A 272 35.12 -6.88 -80.19
C SER A 272 34.94 -6.04 -81.44
N ASP A 273 34.70 -4.74 -81.27
CA ASP A 273 34.79 -3.77 -82.36
C ASP A 273 36.18 -3.90 -83.00
N LYS A 274 36.22 -4.47 -84.20
CA LYS A 274 37.43 -4.45 -85.01
C LYS A 274 37.67 -3.00 -85.42
N LEU A 275 38.67 -2.39 -84.80
CA LEU A 275 39.29 -1.14 -85.24
C LEU A 275 39.73 -1.31 -86.71
N LYS A 276 38.99 -0.70 -87.65
CA LYS A 276 39.40 -0.60 -89.05
C LYS A 276 40.55 0.41 -89.13
N LYS A 277 41.70 -0.09 -89.57
CA LYS A 277 42.89 0.68 -89.96
C LYS A 277 42.72 1.24 -91.36
#